data_AF-A0A955Q199-F1
#
_entry.id   AF-A0A955Q199-F1
#
_cell.length_a   1.000
_cell.length_b   1.000
_cell.length_c   1.000
_cell.angle_alpha   90.00
_cell.angle_beta   90.00
_cell.angle_gamma   90.00
#
_symmetry.space_group_name_H-M   'P 1'
#
loop_
_entity.id
_entity.type
_entity.pdbx_description
1 polymer ?
#
loop_
_entity_poly.entity_id
_entity_poly.type
_entity_poly.pdbx_seq_one_letter_code
_entity_poly.pdbx_strand_id
1 'polypeptide(L)'
;KMGLSPHNVAGIGDAENDLPFLGMVECSAAVGNALPAIKERADIVTEGEQGDGVVEFIRHLLADDLQSIDPSLHRHYVVLGSTETEQEVRISPYGPNLLLAGSSGSGKSTLSTGIIERLTDKRYQCCIIDPEGDYE
;
A
#
# COMPACT_ATOMS: atom_id res chain seq x y z
N LYS A 1 -15.91 -6.90 -16.00
CA LYS A 1 -14.80 -6.41 -15.13
C LYS A 1 -13.95 -5.45 -15.96
N MET A 2 -13.49 -4.33 -15.38
CA MET A 2 -12.73 -3.29 -16.09
C MET A 2 -11.25 -3.62 -16.33
N GLY A 3 -10.72 -4.73 -15.79
CA GLY A 3 -9.32 -5.11 -15.99
C GLY A 3 -8.31 -4.20 -15.29
N LEU A 4 -8.76 -3.32 -14.39
CA LEU A 4 -7.91 -2.42 -13.61
C LEU A 4 -7.61 -3.02 -12.23
N SER A 5 -6.35 -2.93 -11.81
CA SER A 5 -5.93 -3.28 -10.46
C SER A 5 -6.31 -2.15 -9.49
N PRO A 6 -6.94 -2.45 -8.34
CA PRO A 6 -7.15 -1.45 -7.28
C PRO A 6 -5.86 -0.78 -6.79
N HIS A 7 -4.74 -1.49 -6.91
CA HIS A 7 -3.41 -0.99 -6.56
C HIS A 7 -2.91 0.13 -7.49
N ASN A 8 -3.57 0.35 -8.63
CA ASN A 8 -3.28 1.45 -9.56
C ASN A 8 -4.36 2.55 -9.51
N VAL A 9 -5.14 2.60 -8.44
CA VAL A 9 -6.22 3.58 -8.27
C VAL A 9 -5.93 4.42 -7.04
N ALA A 10 -6.10 5.74 -7.20
CA ALA A 10 -6.19 6.70 -6.12
C ALA A 10 -7.63 7.20 -5.99
N GLY A 11 -8.13 7.36 -4.77
CA GLY A 11 -9.50 7.76 -4.49
C GLY A 11 -9.58 8.89 -3.47
N ILE A 12 -10.53 9.80 -3.65
CA ILE A 12 -10.83 10.86 -2.69
C ILE A 12 -12.33 10.94 -2.45
N GLY A 13 -12.75 11.16 -1.20
CA GLY A 13 -14.16 11.23 -0.83
C GLY A 13 -14.43 12.13 0.38
N ASP A 14 -15.71 12.33 0.67
CA ASP A 14 -16.17 13.21 1.73
C ASP A 14 -17.27 12.61 2.61
N ALA A 15 -17.97 11.57 2.13
CA ALA A 15 -19.16 11.02 2.77
C ALA A 15 -19.18 9.48 2.86
N GLU A 16 -20.12 8.92 3.63
CA GLU A 16 -20.20 7.49 3.95
C GLU A 16 -20.31 6.57 2.73
N ASN A 17 -20.95 7.04 1.65
CA ASN A 17 -21.07 6.29 0.41
C ASN A 17 -19.72 6.02 -0.28
N ASP A 18 -18.68 6.77 0.07
CA ASP A 18 -17.34 6.63 -0.52
C ASP A 18 -16.50 5.57 0.21
N LEU A 19 -16.86 5.20 1.44
CA LEU A 19 -16.08 4.28 2.29
C LEU A 19 -15.71 2.96 1.61
N PRO A 20 -16.63 2.26 0.91
CA PRO A 20 -16.28 1.00 0.25
C PRO A 20 -15.24 1.19 -0.86
N PHE A 21 -15.29 2.33 -1.55
CA PHE A 21 -14.33 2.68 -2.60
C PHE A 21 -12.97 3.04 -2.00
N LEU A 22 -12.95 3.91 -0.99
CA LEU A 22 -11.71 4.33 -0.31
C LEU A 22 -11.00 3.17 0.39
N GLY A 23 -11.73 2.16 0.85
CA GLY A 23 -11.15 0.93 1.40
C GLY A 23 -10.60 -0.05 0.35
N MET A 24 -10.89 0.16 -0.94
CA MET A 24 -10.46 -0.71 -2.03
C MET A 24 -9.19 -0.23 -2.73
N VAL A 25 -9.03 1.10 -2.87
CA VAL A 25 -7.96 1.74 -3.63
C VAL A 25 -6.60 1.70 -2.93
N GLU A 26 -5.53 1.91 -3.69
CA GLU A 26 -4.17 1.97 -3.14
C GLU A 26 -3.97 3.17 -2.23
N CYS A 27 -4.26 4.36 -2.73
CA CYS A 27 -4.17 5.59 -1.96
C CYS A 27 -5.57 6.18 -1.82
N SER A 28 -6.02 6.36 -0.58
CA SER A 28 -7.29 7.00 -0.27
C SER A 28 -7.07 8.32 0.47
N ALA A 29 -7.82 9.34 0.07
CA ALA A 29 -7.79 10.67 0.65
C ALA A 29 -9.20 11.08 1.10
N ALA A 30 -9.25 11.96 2.09
CA ALA A 30 -10.47 12.65 2.50
C ALA A 30 -10.28 14.15 2.33
N VAL A 31 -11.31 14.86 1.87
CA VAL A 31 -11.27 16.34 1.85
C VAL A 31 -11.32 16.92 3.27
N GLY A 32 -10.85 18.15 3.43
CA GLY A 32 -10.74 18.83 4.73
C GLY A 32 -12.07 18.99 5.49
N ASN A 33 -13.21 19.00 4.81
CA ASN A 33 -14.55 19.04 5.42
C ASN A 33 -15.30 17.69 5.38
N ALA A 34 -14.61 16.60 5.06
CA ALA A 34 -15.19 15.26 5.05
C ALA A 34 -15.71 14.84 6.44
N LEU A 35 -16.66 13.91 6.47
CA LEU A 35 -17.16 13.34 7.72
C LEU A 35 -16.00 12.70 8.52
N PRO A 36 -16.02 12.75 9.87
CA PRO A 36 -14.95 12.19 10.70
C PRO A 36 -14.61 10.73 10.38
N ALA A 37 -15.64 9.91 10.10
CA ALA A 37 -15.49 8.51 9.77
C ALA A 37 -14.75 8.24 8.44
N ILE A 38 -14.70 9.24 7.54
CA ILE A 38 -13.95 9.19 6.28
C ILE A 38 -12.49 9.52 6.54
N LYS A 39 -12.26 10.61 7.28
CA LYS A 39 -10.91 11.05 7.66
C LYS A 39 -10.14 10.00 8.45
N GLU A 40 -10.83 9.26 9.33
CA GLU A 40 -10.21 8.18 10.11
C GLU A 40 -9.79 6.98 9.24
N ARG A 41 -10.46 6.74 8.11
CA ARG A 41 -10.18 5.59 7.24
C ARG A 41 -9.33 5.92 6.01
N ALA A 42 -9.22 7.20 5.65
CA ALA A 42 -8.36 7.64 4.57
C ALA A 42 -6.89 7.56 4.99
N ASP A 43 -5.99 7.35 4.03
CA ASP A 43 -4.55 7.41 4.31
C ASP A 43 -4.09 8.85 4.60
N ILE A 44 -4.73 9.82 3.93
CA ILE A 44 -4.45 11.25 4.11
C ILE A 44 -5.74 12.06 4.16
N VAL A 45 -5.65 13.23 4.79
CA VAL A 45 -6.69 14.26 4.78
C VAL A 45 -6.09 15.51 4.18
N THR A 46 -6.71 16.05 3.14
CA THR A 46 -6.24 17.27 2.49
C THR A 46 -6.52 18.48 3.37
N GLU A 47 -5.71 19.54 3.25
CA GLU A 47 -5.97 20.80 3.94
C GLU A 47 -7.20 21.50 3.36
N GLY A 48 -7.36 21.47 2.03
CA GLY A 48 -8.48 22.05 1.32
C GLY A 48 -9.80 21.32 1.57
N GLU A 49 -10.90 22.07 1.60
CA GLU A 49 -12.26 21.54 1.69
C GLU A 49 -12.87 21.35 0.30
N GLN A 50 -13.85 20.44 0.18
CA GLN A 50 -14.64 20.22 -1.03
C GLN A 50 -13.74 20.10 -2.29
N GLY A 51 -14.01 20.89 -3.33
CA GLY A 51 -13.24 20.88 -4.57
C GLY A 51 -11.78 21.29 -4.39
N ASP A 52 -11.45 22.16 -3.43
CA ASP A 52 -10.07 22.60 -3.22
C ASP A 52 -9.20 21.45 -2.72
N GLY A 53 -9.73 20.61 -1.83
CA GLY A 53 -9.08 19.38 -1.38
C GLY A 53 -8.88 18.38 -2.53
N VAL A 54 -9.87 18.25 -3.42
CA VAL A 54 -9.73 17.41 -4.63
C VAL A 54 -8.59 17.90 -5.51
N VAL A 55 -8.50 19.22 -5.75
CA VAL A 55 -7.43 19.80 -6.56
C VAL A 55 -6.07 19.62 -5.90
N GLU A 56 -5.98 19.79 -4.57
CA GLU A 56 -4.76 19.51 -3.79
C GLU A 56 -4.29 18.07 -3.98
N PHE A 57 -5.17 17.09 -3.83
CA PHE A 57 -4.83 15.68 -4.01
C PHE A 57 -4.35 15.36 -5.44
N ILE A 58 -5.02 15.93 -6.46
CA ILE A 58 -4.59 15.80 -7.86
C ILE A 58 -3.21 16.43 -8.08
N ARG A 59 -2.89 17.55 -7.43
CA ARG A 59 -1.55 18.15 -7.53
C ARG A 59 -0.48 17.23 -6.96
N HIS A 60 -0.73 16.55 -5.85
CA HIS A 60 0.20 15.54 -5.32
C HIS A 60 0.41 14.40 -6.32
N LEU A 61 -0.67 13.88 -6.90
CA LEU A 61 -0.58 12.83 -7.94
C LEU A 61 0.26 13.28 -9.13
N LEU A 62 0.07 14.52 -9.60
CA LEU A 62 0.83 15.05 -10.74
C LEU A 62 2.29 15.41 -10.40
N ALA A 63 2.60 15.71 -9.14
CA ALA A 63 3.93 16.14 -8.72
C ALA A 63 4.92 14.98 -8.64
N ASP A 64 4.51 13.85 -8.05
CA ASP A 64 5.39 12.71 -7.79
C ASP A 64 4.67 11.37 -7.77
N ASP A 65 3.51 11.25 -8.40
CA ASP A 65 2.68 10.03 -8.42
C ASP A 65 2.33 9.53 -7.00
N LEU A 66 2.12 10.48 -6.07
CA LEU A 66 1.84 10.23 -4.65
C LEU A 66 2.99 9.54 -3.90
N GLN A 67 4.21 9.53 -4.46
CA GLN A 67 5.37 8.89 -3.83
C GLN A 67 5.68 9.49 -2.44
N SER A 68 5.53 10.81 -2.28
CA SER A 68 5.69 11.48 -0.98
C SER A 68 4.67 11.05 0.08
N ILE A 69 3.55 10.46 -0.34
CA ILE A 69 2.46 10.01 0.54
C ILE A 69 2.58 8.52 0.90
N ASP A 70 3.44 7.73 0.22
CA ASP A 70 3.67 6.31 0.53
C ASP A 70 3.87 6.01 2.03
N PRO A 71 4.61 6.83 2.81
CA PRO A 71 4.75 6.61 4.25
C PRO A 71 3.42 6.57 5.02
N SER A 72 2.35 7.15 4.50
CA SER A 72 1.00 7.11 5.10
C SER A 72 0.18 5.87 4.71
N LEU A 73 0.60 5.11 3.69
CA LEU A 73 -0.12 3.95 3.14
C LEU A 73 0.09 2.66 3.98
N HIS A 74 0.16 2.79 5.31
CA HIS A 74 0.54 1.71 6.22
C HIS A 74 -0.33 0.45 6.11
N ARG A 75 -1.59 0.57 5.67
CA ARG A 75 -2.50 -0.58 5.50
C ARG A 75 -2.00 -1.59 4.46
N HIS A 76 -1.16 -1.15 3.53
CA HIS A 76 -0.63 -1.97 2.44
C HIS A 76 0.71 -2.61 2.74
N TYR A 77 1.42 -2.11 3.76
CA TYR A 77 2.73 -2.60 4.12
C TYR A 77 2.71 -4.09 4.51
N VAL A 78 3.78 -4.79 4.13
CA VAL A 78 3.95 -6.23 4.36
C VAL A 78 4.84 -6.45 5.58
N VAL A 79 4.39 -7.29 6.51
CA VAL A 79 5.17 -7.65 7.70
C VAL A 79 6.27 -8.65 7.30
N LEU A 80 7.53 -8.29 7.59
CA LEU A 80 8.70 -9.14 7.41
C LEU A 80 8.97 -10.02 8.64
N GLY A 81 8.65 -9.53 9.82
CA GLY A 81 8.88 -10.21 11.09
C GLY A 81 8.86 -9.22 12.25
N SER A 82 9.54 -9.58 13.34
CA SER A 82 9.71 -8.72 14.51
C SER A 82 11.18 -8.62 14.91
N THR A 83 11.53 -7.51 15.55
CA THR A 83 12.82 -7.30 16.21
C THR A 83 12.91 -8.09 17.51
N GLU A 84 14.10 -8.15 18.12
CA GLU A 84 14.29 -8.73 19.47
C GLU A 84 13.45 -8.02 20.54
N THR A 85 13.07 -6.76 20.29
CA THR A 85 12.18 -5.96 21.15
C THR A 85 10.70 -6.10 20.80
N GLU A 86 10.33 -7.14 20.06
CA GLU A 86 8.96 -7.44 19.60
C GLU A 86 8.30 -6.37 18.71
N GLN A 87 9.07 -5.39 18.21
CA GLN A 87 8.56 -4.41 17.25
C GLN A 87 8.44 -5.04 15.87
N GLU A 88 7.27 -4.90 15.23
CA GLU A 88 7.05 -5.37 13.86
C GLU A 88 7.91 -4.61 12.86
N VAL A 89 8.59 -5.35 12.01
CA VAL A 89 9.31 -4.84 10.84
C VAL A 89 8.41 -4.99 9.64
N ARG A 90 8.11 -3.87 8.98
CA ARG A 90 7.24 -3.81 7.80
C ARG A 90 7.98 -3.16 6.63
N ILE A 91 7.57 -3.52 5.41
CA ILE A 91 8.10 -2.92 4.18
C ILE A 91 6.96 -2.46 3.28
N SER A 92 7.15 -1.33 2.59
CA SER A 92 6.24 -0.91 1.52
C SER A 92 6.28 -1.93 0.38
N PRO A 93 5.14 -2.33 -0.19
CA PRO A 93 5.10 -3.19 -1.38
C PRO A 93 5.65 -2.50 -2.64
N TYR A 94 5.81 -1.17 -2.64
CA TYR A 94 6.27 -0.40 -3.79
C TYR A 94 7.48 0.48 -3.45
N GLY A 95 8.51 0.45 -4.30
CA GLY A 95 9.69 1.32 -4.20
C GLY A 95 10.99 0.68 -3.67
N PRO A 96 11.01 -0.09 -2.56
CA PRO A 96 12.26 -0.59 -2.01
C PRO A 96 12.81 -1.79 -2.77
N ASN A 97 14.13 -1.92 -2.78
CA ASN A 97 14.83 -3.13 -3.21
C ASN A 97 15.20 -3.97 -1.99
N LEU A 98 14.70 -5.21 -1.93
CA LEU A 98 15.00 -6.14 -0.85
C LEU A 98 16.01 -7.20 -1.32
N LEU A 99 17.15 -7.30 -0.64
CA LEU A 99 18.12 -8.38 -0.81
C LEU A 99 18.02 -9.34 0.37
N LEU A 100 17.68 -10.60 0.09
CA LEU A 100 17.70 -11.66 1.10
C LEU A 100 18.97 -12.49 0.97
N ALA A 101 19.84 -12.43 1.97
CA ALA A 101 21.12 -13.14 2.01
C ALA A 101 21.30 -13.94 3.31
N GLY A 102 22.04 -15.05 3.25
CA GLY A 102 22.22 -15.97 4.37
C GLY A 102 22.71 -17.34 3.92
N SER A 103 23.28 -18.13 4.83
CA SER A 103 23.79 -19.48 4.54
C SER A 103 22.70 -20.44 4.07
N SER A 104 23.08 -21.56 3.43
CA SER A 104 22.11 -22.61 3.11
C SER A 104 21.38 -23.08 4.38
N GLY A 105 20.08 -23.38 4.27
CA GLY A 105 19.23 -23.78 5.40
C GLY A 105 18.84 -22.66 6.38
N SER A 106 19.24 -21.40 6.15
CA SER A 106 18.94 -20.28 7.07
C SER A 106 17.49 -19.75 6.99
N GLY A 107 16.58 -20.46 6.30
CA GLY A 107 15.18 -20.04 6.14
C GLY A 107 14.91 -18.99 5.06
N LYS A 108 15.86 -18.71 4.15
CA LYS A 108 15.67 -17.72 3.08
C LYS A 108 14.46 -18.01 2.21
N SER A 109 14.37 -19.22 1.64
CA SER A 109 13.24 -19.60 0.79
C SER A 109 11.92 -19.50 1.55
N THR A 110 11.89 -19.90 2.82
CA THR A 110 10.72 -19.76 3.70
C THR A 110 10.28 -18.30 3.85
N LEU A 111 11.22 -17.37 4.08
CA LEU A 111 10.90 -15.95 4.19
C LEU A 111 10.44 -15.36 2.85
N SER A 112 11.12 -15.70 1.75
CA SER A 112 10.73 -15.28 0.41
C SER A 112 9.30 -15.72 0.06
N THR A 113 8.98 -17.00 0.26
CA THR A 113 7.62 -17.54 0.06
C THR A 113 6.62 -16.81 0.94
N GLY A 114 6.95 -16.60 2.23
CA GLY A 114 6.06 -15.88 3.14
C GLY A 114 5.79 -14.42 2.73
N ILE A 115 6.75 -13.74 2.11
CA ILE A 115 6.56 -12.38 1.57
C ILE A 115 5.64 -12.43 0.34
N ILE A 116 5.87 -13.38 -0.57
CA ILE A 116 5.05 -13.57 -1.78
C ILE A 116 3.60 -13.89 -1.42
N GLU A 117 3.38 -14.77 -0.44
CA GLU A 117 2.04 -15.11 0.07
C GLU A 117 1.33 -13.87 0.61
N ARG A 118 2.01 -13.06 1.44
CA ARG A 118 1.43 -11.82 2.00
C ARG A 118 1.10 -10.78 0.93
N LEU A 119 1.94 -10.64 -0.09
CA LEU A 119 1.66 -9.78 -1.24
C LEU A 119 0.44 -10.28 -2.02
N THR A 120 0.34 -11.60 -2.22
CA THR A 120 -0.78 -12.24 -2.93
C THR A 120 -2.09 -12.09 -2.15
N ASP A 121 -2.07 -12.27 -0.82
CA ASP A 121 -3.23 -12.07 0.06
C ASP A 121 -3.75 -10.63 -0.01
N LYS A 122 -2.85 -9.67 -0.17
CA LYS A 122 -3.17 -8.26 -0.39
C LYS A 122 -3.59 -7.93 -1.83
N ARG A 123 -3.58 -8.92 -2.74
CA ARG A 123 -3.92 -8.85 -4.17
C ARG A 123 -2.91 -8.14 -5.07
N TYR A 124 -1.65 -8.03 -4.63
CA TYR A 124 -0.55 -7.65 -5.52
C TYR A 124 -0.25 -8.77 -6.52
N GLN A 125 0.34 -8.37 -7.65
CA GLN A 125 0.81 -9.31 -8.67
C GLN A 125 2.34 -9.39 -8.59
N CYS A 126 2.85 -10.61 -8.46
CA CYS A 126 4.28 -10.87 -8.38
C CYS A 126 4.77 -11.43 -9.73
N CYS A 127 5.90 -10.91 -10.21
CA CYS A 127 6.69 -11.55 -11.27
C CYS A 127 7.91 -12.19 -10.61
N ILE A 128 7.98 -13.51 -10.64
CA ILE A 128 9.07 -14.27 -10.04
C ILE A 128 10.01 -14.72 -11.16
N ILE A 129 11.28 -14.34 -11.04
CA ILE A 129 12.36 -14.85 -11.88
C ILE A 129 13.15 -15.80 -11.01
N ASP A 130 12.91 -17.09 -11.21
CA ASP A 130 13.48 -18.14 -10.39
C ASP A 130 14.27 -19.12 -11.27
N PRO A 131 15.60 -18.97 -11.34
CA PRO A 131 16.45 -19.87 -12.11
C PRO A 131 16.61 -21.26 -11.49
N GLU A 132 16.26 -21.44 -10.21
CA GLU A 132 16.45 -22.70 -9.46
C GLU A 132 15.19 -23.58 -9.47
N GLY A 133 14.00 -23.00 -9.66
CA GLY A 133 12.73 -23.73 -9.76
C GLY A 133 12.04 -24.02 -8.42
N ASP A 134 12.30 -23.19 -7.41
CA ASP A 134 11.70 -23.21 -6.08
C ASP A 134 10.22 -22.76 -6.03
N TYR A 135 9.69 -22.03 -7.04
CA TYR A 135 8.36 -21.37 -6.98
C TYR A 135 7.35 -21.81 -8.08
N GLU A 136 7.37 -23.07 -8.53
CA GLU A 136 6.35 -23.62 -9.46
C GLU A 136 4.92 -23.69 -8.90
#